data_AF-A0A453PM69-F1
#
_entry.id   AF-A0A453PM69-F1
#
_cell.length_a   1.000
_cell.length_b   1.000
_cell.length_c   1.000
_cell.angle_alpha   90.00
_cell.angle_beta   90.00
_cell.angle_gamma   90.00
#
_symmetry.space_group_name_H-M   'P 1'
#
loop_
_entity.id
_entity.type
_entity.pdbx_description
1 polymer ?
#
loop_
_entity_poly.entity_id
_entity_poly.type
_entity_poly.pdbx_seq_one_letter_code
_entity_poly.pdbx_strand_id
1 'polypeptide(L)'
;MFLWIVGGPQSFAQAENHFVRSLWTIHTKFKEVLLCLRKLAKDNIKPRDPTFRHEHEKIKEERFWPHFKGAIGAIDGSHLPVSVPNVLAVCDFDMRFTFVVAGWPGCAHDTRVLNHALAHFPSFPIPPKGKYYLVDSGYPNRTGYLAPFKGSTYHLLEFRLRCHRPPEGKYELFNFSHSSLRNMLLSVLSGY
;
A
#
# COMPACT_ATOMS: atom_id res chain seq x y z
N MET A 1 21.34 -10.71 12.07
CA MET A 1 20.27 -11.10 13.01
C MET A 1 18.93 -10.45 12.69
N PHE A 2 18.72 -9.14 12.90
CA PHE A 2 17.41 -8.51 12.65
C PHE A 2 16.85 -8.77 11.24
N LEU A 3 17.62 -8.44 10.20
CA LEU A 3 17.23 -8.68 8.79
C LEU A 3 16.96 -10.16 8.48
N TRP A 4 17.68 -11.08 9.13
CA TRP A 4 17.49 -12.52 8.93
C TRP A 4 16.18 -13.01 9.57
N ILE A 5 15.81 -12.45 10.73
CA ILE A 5 14.56 -12.77 11.42
C ILE A 5 13.36 -12.24 10.62
N VAL A 6 13.44 -11.03 10.05
CA VAL A 6 12.33 -10.43 9.29
C VAL A 6 12.30 -10.82 7.82
N GLY A 7 13.42 -11.31 7.26
CA GLY A 7 13.54 -11.66 5.84
C GLY A 7 12.84 -12.96 5.44
N GLY A 8 12.27 -13.69 6.40
CA GLY A 8 11.46 -14.88 6.16
C GLY A 8 10.60 -15.22 7.38
N PRO A 9 9.77 -16.27 7.32
CA PRO A 9 8.91 -16.69 8.43
C PRO A 9 9.71 -17.44 9.51
N GLN A 10 10.77 -16.82 10.03
CA GLN A 10 11.66 -17.44 11.02
C GLN A 10 11.20 -17.13 12.44
N SER A 11 11.14 -18.18 13.27
CA SER A 11 10.90 -18.05 14.71
C SER A 11 12.15 -17.58 15.45
N PHE A 12 11.96 -17.02 16.65
CA PHE A 12 13.07 -16.69 17.54
C PHE A 12 13.89 -17.93 17.96
N ALA A 13 13.27 -19.11 18.01
CA ALA A 13 13.96 -20.38 18.27
C ALA A 13 14.90 -20.77 17.11
N GLN A 14 14.45 -20.58 15.86
CA GLN A 14 15.34 -20.78 14.70
C GLN A 14 16.49 -19.77 14.70
N ALA A 15 16.25 -18.53 15.13
CA ALA A 15 17.29 -17.53 15.28
C ALA A 15 18.30 -17.89 16.39
N GLU A 16 17.84 -18.48 17.50
CA GLU A 16 18.71 -18.98 18.57
C GLU A 16 19.67 -20.05 18.06
N ASN A 17 19.14 -21.05 17.35
CA ASN A 17 19.93 -22.12 16.76
C ASN A 17 20.92 -21.59 15.71
N HIS A 18 20.51 -20.62 14.89
CA HIS A 18 21.34 -20.09 13.80
C HIS A 18 22.46 -19.16 14.30
N PHE A 19 22.13 -18.25 15.24
CA PHE A 19 23.10 -17.27 15.74
C PHE A 19 23.89 -17.75 16.96
N VAL A 20 23.51 -18.90 17.56
CA VAL A 20 24.14 -19.47 18.76
C VAL A 20 24.18 -18.43 19.88
N ARG A 21 23.02 -17.85 20.16
CA ARG A 21 22.81 -16.81 21.19
C ARG A 21 21.50 -17.08 21.91
N SER A 22 21.47 -16.79 23.21
CA SER A 22 20.26 -16.97 24.01
C SER A 22 19.07 -16.20 23.42
N LEU A 23 17.86 -16.76 23.56
CA LEU A 23 16.60 -16.07 23.23
C LEU A 23 16.53 -14.66 23.81
N TRP A 24 17.02 -14.46 25.05
CA TRP A 24 17.01 -13.14 25.70
C TRP A 24 17.84 -12.12 24.92
N THR A 25 19.06 -12.51 24.50
CA THR A 25 19.94 -11.64 23.69
C THR A 25 19.30 -11.32 22.35
N ILE A 26 18.74 -12.33 21.68
CA ILE A 26 18.11 -12.16 20.36
C ILE A 26 16.93 -11.21 20.44
N HIS A 27 16.03 -11.44 21.40
CA HIS A 27 14.86 -10.61 21.60
C HIS A 27 15.21 -9.16 21.97
N THR A 28 16.21 -8.97 22.84
CA THR A 28 16.67 -7.63 23.24
C THR A 28 17.23 -6.86 22.05
N LYS A 29 18.14 -7.47 21.28
CA LYS A 29 18.73 -6.83 20.10
C LYS A 29 17.73 -6.65 18.96
N PHE A 30 16.78 -7.55 18.80
CA PHE A 30 15.67 -7.37 17.87
C PHE A 30 14.85 -6.13 18.23
N LYS A 31 14.49 -5.97 19.52
CA LYS A 31 13.76 -4.79 20.01
C LYS A 31 14.54 -3.50 19.86
N GLU A 32 15.83 -3.48 20.18
CA GLU A 32 16.69 -2.30 20.01
C GLU A 32 16.66 -1.81 18.56
N VAL A 33 16.89 -2.71 17.60
CA VAL A 33 16.87 -2.36 16.16
C VAL A 33 15.47 -1.91 15.72
N LEU A 34 14.42 -2.62 16.14
CA LEU A 34 13.04 -2.24 15.82
C LEU A 34 12.69 -0.83 16.32
N LEU A 35 13.13 -0.46 17.52
CA LEU A 35 12.90 0.87 18.07
C LEU A 35 13.63 1.96 17.28
N CYS A 36 14.86 1.71 16.83
CA CYS A 36 15.61 2.61 15.95
C CYS A 36 14.92 2.76 14.59
N LEU A 37 14.51 1.65 13.97
CA LEU A 37 13.77 1.68 12.71
C LEU A 37 12.44 2.43 12.84
N ARG A 38 11.72 2.27 13.95
CA ARG A 38 10.48 3.01 14.20
C ARG A 38 10.72 4.51 14.32
N LYS A 39 11.84 4.95 14.88
CA LYS A 39 12.22 6.37 14.92
C LYS A 39 12.52 6.87 13.50
N LEU A 40 13.35 6.14 12.76
CA LEU A 40 13.69 6.47 11.38
C LEU A 40 12.45 6.50 10.46
N ALA A 41 11.50 5.60 10.67
CA ALA A 41 10.25 5.53 9.93
C ALA A 41 9.43 6.82 10.05
N LYS A 42 9.44 7.52 11.20
CA LYS A 42 8.74 8.80 11.35
C LYS A 42 9.29 9.89 10.42
N ASP A 43 10.58 9.82 10.12
CA ASP A 43 11.25 10.81 9.26
C ASP A 43 11.17 10.46 7.77
N ASN A 44 10.97 9.18 7.44
CA ASN A 44 10.99 8.68 6.06
C ASN A 44 9.61 8.31 5.51
N ILE A 45 8.67 7.85 6.35
CA ILE A 45 7.30 7.48 5.97
C ILE A 45 6.41 8.70 6.15
N LYS A 46 6.51 9.63 5.21
CA LYS A 46 5.67 10.82 5.09
C LYS A 46 5.70 11.35 3.66
N PRO A 47 4.66 12.06 3.19
CA PRO A 47 4.70 12.71 1.89
C PRO A 47 5.87 13.70 1.81
N ARG A 48 6.59 13.71 0.67
CA ARG A 48 7.60 14.72 0.37
C ARG A 48 7.01 16.12 0.29
N ASP A 49 5.84 16.24 -0.34
CA ASP A 49 5.01 17.44 -0.35
C ASP A 49 3.70 17.16 0.40
N PRO A 50 3.57 17.58 1.67
CA PRO A 50 2.33 17.42 2.44
C PRO A 50 1.14 18.17 1.87
N THR A 51 1.37 19.15 1.01
CA THR A 51 0.32 19.99 0.43
C THR A 51 -0.16 19.52 -0.94
N PHE A 52 0.54 18.56 -1.55
CA PHE A 52 0.25 17.99 -2.87
C PHE A 52 -0.03 19.03 -3.95
N ARG A 53 0.76 20.13 -3.98
CA ARG A 53 0.53 21.28 -4.86
C ARG A 53 0.71 20.93 -6.33
N HIS A 54 1.66 20.06 -6.62
CA HIS A 54 2.05 19.71 -7.99
C HIS A 54 1.54 18.31 -8.37
N GLU A 55 1.19 18.14 -9.64
CA GLU A 55 0.91 16.81 -10.20
C GLU A 55 2.22 16.04 -10.39
N HIS A 56 2.21 14.77 -10.00
CA HIS A 56 3.35 13.87 -10.20
C HIS A 56 3.65 13.69 -11.70
N GLU A 57 4.92 13.59 -12.07
CA GLU A 57 5.33 13.45 -13.49
C GLU A 57 4.66 12.26 -14.17
N LYS A 58 4.59 11.14 -13.45
CA LYS A 58 3.90 9.91 -13.87
C LYS A 58 2.43 10.12 -14.26
N ILE A 59 1.70 11.01 -13.59
CA ILE A 59 0.31 11.31 -13.92
C ILE A 59 0.19 12.16 -15.19
N LYS A 60 1.26 12.86 -15.57
CA LYS A 60 1.30 13.68 -16.79
C LYS A 60 1.59 12.85 -18.05
N GLU A 61 1.88 11.56 -17.92
CA GLU A 61 2.01 10.66 -19.08
C GLU A 61 0.69 10.61 -19.88
N GLU A 62 0.80 10.54 -21.21
CA GLU A 62 -0.36 10.59 -22.13
C GLU A 62 -1.43 9.53 -21.84
N ARG A 63 -1.00 8.34 -21.37
CA ARG A 63 -1.92 7.25 -21.02
C ARG A 63 -2.77 7.51 -19.76
N PHE A 64 -2.36 8.44 -18.90
CA PHE A 64 -3.05 8.75 -17.64
C PHE A 64 -3.62 10.16 -17.62
N TRP A 65 -3.02 11.09 -18.36
CA TRP A 65 -3.50 12.45 -18.51
C TRP A 65 -4.60 12.52 -19.58
N PRO A 66 -5.68 13.30 -19.38
CA PRO A 66 -6.06 14.04 -18.18
C PRO A 66 -6.91 13.22 -17.19
N HIS A 67 -7.18 11.94 -17.49
CA HIS A 67 -8.13 11.08 -16.78
C HIS A 67 -7.85 10.94 -15.27
N PHE A 68 -6.58 10.90 -14.88
CA PHE A 68 -6.14 10.77 -13.48
C PHE A 68 -5.55 12.06 -12.90
N LYS A 69 -5.89 13.23 -13.47
CA LYS A 69 -5.49 14.53 -12.92
C LYS A 69 -5.94 14.65 -11.46
N GLY A 70 -5.02 15.02 -10.58
CA GLY A 70 -5.26 15.16 -9.14
C GLY A 70 -5.03 13.89 -8.33
N ALA A 71 -4.68 12.77 -8.95
CA ALA A 71 -4.26 11.58 -8.22
C ALA A 71 -2.93 11.88 -7.48
N ILE A 72 -2.83 11.47 -6.21
CA ILE A 72 -1.64 11.72 -5.37
C ILE A 72 -0.92 10.45 -4.90
N GLY A 73 -1.52 9.29 -5.12
CA GLY A 73 -0.95 7.99 -4.78
C GLY A 73 -2.01 6.90 -4.80
N ALA A 74 -1.67 5.75 -4.23
CA ALA A 74 -2.63 4.66 -4.01
C ALA A 74 -2.67 4.22 -2.55
N ILE A 75 -3.81 3.70 -2.15
CA ILE A 75 -4.04 3.03 -0.87
C ILE A 75 -4.42 1.59 -1.15
N ASP A 76 -3.80 0.67 -0.42
CA ASP A 76 -4.17 -0.73 -0.51
C ASP A 76 -4.06 -1.43 0.84
N GLY A 77 -4.90 -2.44 1.00
CA GLY A 77 -4.81 -3.41 2.08
C GLY A 77 -4.03 -4.62 1.60
N SER A 78 -3.11 -5.13 2.42
CA SER A 78 -2.37 -6.35 2.10
C SER A 78 -3.02 -7.55 2.78
N HIS A 79 -3.69 -8.39 2.00
CA HIS A 79 -4.13 -9.71 2.44
C HIS A 79 -2.96 -10.70 2.33
N LEU A 80 -2.10 -10.72 3.34
CA LEU A 80 -1.07 -11.74 3.44
C LEU A 80 -1.72 -13.08 3.81
N PRO A 81 -1.47 -14.19 3.08
CA PRO A 81 -2.10 -15.50 3.27
C PRO A 81 -1.54 -16.26 4.48
N VAL A 82 -1.26 -15.55 5.57
CA VAL A 82 -0.78 -16.09 6.85
C VAL A 82 -1.62 -15.42 7.94
N SER A 83 -1.69 -16.00 9.15
CA SER A 83 -2.31 -15.36 10.33
C SER A 83 -1.47 -14.16 10.81
N VAL A 84 -1.24 -13.20 9.91
CA VAL A 84 -0.53 -11.97 10.12
C VAL A 84 -1.53 -10.82 10.08
N PRO A 85 -1.25 -9.73 10.80
CA PRO A 85 -2.17 -8.62 10.83
C PRO A 85 -2.34 -7.97 9.45
N ASN A 86 -3.57 -7.59 9.10
CA ASN A 86 -3.86 -6.73 7.95
C ASN A 86 -3.06 -5.42 8.08
N VAL A 87 -2.45 -5.01 6.98
CA VAL A 87 -1.65 -3.79 6.85
C VAL A 87 -2.32 -2.90 5.80
N LEU A 88 -2.59 -1.66 6.19
CA LEU A 88 -2.99 -0.61 5.27
C LEU A 88 -1.77 0.26 5.00
N ALA A 89 -1.44 0.43 3.73
CA ALA A 89 -0.33 1.25 3.29
C ALA A 89 -0.76 2.26 2.24
N VAL A 90 -0.15 3.44 2.29
CA VAL A 90 -0.32 4.52 1.31
C VAL A 90 1.01 4.76 0.62
N CYS A 91 1.00 4.70 -0.70
CA CYS A 91 2.19 4.88 -1.52
C CYS A 91 2.02 6.06 -2.49
N ASP A 92 3.08 6.83 -2.69
CA ASP A 92 3.17 7.79 -3.80
C ASP A 92 3.56 7.09 -5.12
N PHE A 93 3.51 7.81 -6.24
CA PHE A 93 3.84 7.28 -7.58
C PHE A 93 5.32 6.85 -7.79
N ASP A 94 6.19 7.14 -6.82
CA ASP A 94 7.58 6.72 -6.75
C ASP A 94 7.75 5.43 -5.91
N MET A 95 6.65 4.77 -5.54
CA MET A 95 6.62 3.57 -4.70
C MET A 95 7.14 3.79 -3.27
N ARG A 96 7.03 5.02 -2.75
CA ARG A 96 7.44 5.34 -1.38
C ARG A 96 6.24 5.28 -0.46
N PHE A 97 6.39 4.55 0.64
CA PHE A 97 5.40 4.58 1.71
C PHE A 97 5.32 5.98 2.31
N THR A 98 4.14 6.57 2.29
CA THR A 98 3.83 7.86 2.91
C THR A 98 3.02 7.70 4.18
N PHE A 99 2.39 6.54 4.37
CA PHE A 99 1.72 6.13 5.60
C PHE A 99 1.60 4.61 5.66
N VAL A 100 1.78 4.02 6.83
CA VAL A 100 1.58 2.57 7.06
C VAL A 100 0.93 2.38 8.43
N VAL A 101 -0.10 1.55 8.50
CA VAL A 101 -0.65 1.03 9.76
C VAL A 101 -0.76 -0.49 9.67
N ALA A 102 -0.23 -1.17 10.68
CA ALA A 102 -0.25 -2.61 10.81
C ALA A 102 -0.87 -2.99 12.17
N GLY A 103 -1.18 -4.28 12.35
CA GLY A 103 -1.70 -4.82 13.61
C GLY A 103 -3.21 -5.06 13.63
N TRP A 104 -3.90 -4.96 12.49
CA TRP A 104 -5.32 -5.28 12.38
C TRP A 104 -5.53 -6.78 12.21
N PRO A 105 -6.61 -7.40 12.71
CA PRO A 105 -6.91 -8.79 12.39
C PRO A 105 -6.94 -9.02 10.87
N GLY A 106 -6.41 -10.15 10.37
CA GLY A 106 -6.36 -10.45 8.93
C GLY A 106 -7.74 -10.44 8.24
N CYS A 107 -8.81 -10.72 8.99
CA CYS A 107 -10.20 -10.66 8.52
C CYS A 107 -10.84 -9.26 8.61
N ALA A 108 -10.11 -8.26 9.12
CA ALA A 108 -10.66 -6.91 9.20
C ALA A 108 -10.84 -6.34 7.79
N HIS A 109 -12.06 -5.87 7.52
CA HIS A 109 -12.36 -5.22 6.26
C HIS A 109 -11.49 -3.96 6.07
N ASP A 110 -10.88 -3.82 4.91
CA ASP A 110 -9.98 -2.74 4.52
C ASP A 110 -10.54 -1.33 4.81
N THR A 111 -11.80 -1.08 4.44
CA THR A 111 -12.52 0.17 4.80
C THR A 111 -12.53 0.46 6.31
N ARG A 112 -12.61 -0.56 7.17
CA ARG A 112 -12.56 -0.37 8.63
C ARG A 112 -11.18 0.10 9.07
N VAL A 113 -10.11 -0.49 8.50
CA VAL A 113 -8.73 -0.10 8.78
C VAL A 113 -8.49 1.35 8.33
N LEU A 114 -8.97 1.73 7.15
CA LEU A 114 -8.88 3.10 6.64
C LEU A 114 -9.66 4.11 7.49
N ASN A 115 -10.89 3.79 7.90
CA ASN A 115 -11.67 4.69 8.75
C ASN A 115 -11.02 4.88 10.13
N HIS A 116 -10.44 3.82 10.68
CA HIS A 116 -9.66 3.95 11.91
C HIS A 116 -8.41 4.80 11.70
N ALA A 117 -7.69 4.60 10.58
CA ALA A 117 -6.52 5.39 10.23
C ALA A 117 -6.83 6.89 10.21
N LEU A 118 -7.95 7.25 9.57
CA LEU A 118 -8.43 8.63 9.47
C LEU A 118 -8.84 9.25 10.82
N ALA A 119 -9.43 8.46 11.71
CA ALA A 119 -9.92 8.96 12.99
C ALA A 119 -8.82 9.10 14.05
N HIS A 120 -7.79 8.24 14.01
CA HIS A 120 -6.84 8.10 15.12
C HIS A 120 -5.40 8.52 14.80
N PHE A 121 -5.05 8.71 13.52
CA PHE A 121 -3.69 9.07 13.13
C PHE A 121 -3.64 10.47 12.52
N PRO A 122 -3.18 11.49 13.27
CA PRO A 122 -2.97 12.84 12.74
C PRO A 122 -1.93 12.90 11.61
N SER A 123 -1.06 11.89 11.54
CA SER A 123 -0.06 11.75 10.47
C SER A 123 -0.64 11.18 9.17
N PHE A 124 -1.92 10.77 9.14
CA PHE A 124 -2.55 10.30 7.91
C PHE A 124 -2.61 11.46 6.89
N PRO A 125 -2.05 11.29 5.68
CA PRO A 125 -2.05 12.35 4.68
C PRO A 125 -3.44 12.50 4.05
N ILE A 126 -4.22 13.47 4.50
CA ILE A 126 -5.56 13.72 3.97
C ILE A 126 -5.44 14.44 2.61
N PRO A 127 -6.12 13.95 1.55
CA PRO A 127 -6.12 14.62 0.26
C PRO A 127 -6.73 16.03 0.36
N PRO A 128 -6.06 17.08 -0.16
CA PRO A 128 -6.66 18.40 -0.27
C PRO A 128 -7.76 18.43 -1.35
N LYS A 129 -8.55 19.50 -1.37
CA LYS A 129 -9.66 19.65 -2.32
C LYS A 129 -9.16 19.52 -3.77
N GLY A 130 -9.80 18.63 -4.54
CA GLY A 130 -9.41 18.35 -5.92
C GLY A 130 -8.30 17.31 -6.09
N LYS A 131 -7.79 16.74 -4.98
CA LYS A 131 -6.85 15.62 -4.99
C LYS A 131 -7.49 14.35 -4.45
N TYR A 132 -6.97 13.19 -4.83
CA TYR A 132 -7.49 11.90 -4.39
C TYR A 132 -6.46 10.76 -4.46
N TYR A 133 -6.68 9.73 -3.65
CA TYR A 133 -5.98 8.45 -3.75
C TYR A 133 -6.73 7.47 -4.64
N LEU A 134 -5.99 6.65 -5.38
CA LEU A 134 -6.53 5.46 -6.03
C LEU A 134 -6.70 4.36 -4.99
N VAL A 135 -7.87 3.73 -4.93
CA VAL A 135 -8.18 2.69 -3.93
C VAL A 135 -8.70 1.43 -4.62
N ASP A 136 -8.63 0.29 -3.93
CA ASP A 136 -9.23 -0.95 -4.44
C ASP A 136 -10.77 -0.90 -4.49
N SER A 137 -11.39 -1.80 -5.24
CA SER A 137 -12.85 -1.92 -5.41
C SER A 137 -13.59 -2.21 -4.10
N GLY A 138 -12.88 -2.75 -3.10
CA GLY A 138 -13.36 -2.97 -1.74
C GLY A 138 -13.62 -1.66 -0.96
N TYR A 139 -13.07 -0.53 -1.41
CA TYR A 139 -13.29 0.77 -0.79
C TYR A 139 -14.49 1.50 -1.40
N PRO A 140 -15.23 2.29 -0.61
CA PRO A 140 -16.29 3.13 -1.12
C PRO A 140 -15.73 4.33 -1.89
N ASN A 141 -16.37 4.67 -3.01
CA ASN A 141 -16.11 5.93 -3.72
C ASN A 141 -16.60 7.10 -2.88
N ARG A 142 -15.68 8.02 -2.53
CA ARG A 142 -15.99 9.25 -1.78
C ARG A 142 -14.97 10.33 -2.12
N THR A 143 -15.25 11.59 -1.77
CA THR A 143 -14.29 12.68 -2.00
C THR A 143 -12.92 12.34 -1.43
N GLY A 144 -11.88 12.45 -2.26
CA GLY A 144 -10.50 12.10 -1.90
C GLY A 144 -10.10 10.64 -2.16
N TYR A 145 -11.01 9.76 -2.57
CA TYR A 145 -10.73 8.33 -2.79
C TYR A 145 -11.48 7.81 -4.03
N LEU A 146 -10.75 7.32 -5.01
CA LEU A 146 -11.26 6.88 -6.31
C LEU A 146 -11.03 5.36 -6.51
N ALA A 147 -12.11 4.62 -6.40
CA ALA A 147 -12.21 3.18 -6.69
C ALA A 147 -12.53 2.93 -8.18
N PRO A 148 -12.17 1.76 -8.72
CA PRO A 148 -12.54 1.38 -10.08
C PRO A 148 -14.06 1.25 -10.25
N PHE A 149 -14.53 1.29 -11.51
CA PHE A 149 -15.94 1.05 -11.82
C PHE A 149 -16.31 -0.42 -11.51
N LYS A 150 -17.37 -0.60 -10.72
CA LYS A 150 -17.92 -1.92 -10.40
C LYS A 150 -18.69 -2.50 -11.60
N GLY A 151 -18.72 -3.83 -11.71
CA GLY A 151 -19.48 -4.52 -12.76
C GLY A 151 -18.78 -4.63 -14.12
N SER A 152 -17.50 -4.24 -14.21
CA SER A 152 -16.62 -4.48 -15.36
C SER A 152 -15.29 -5.05 -14.86
N THR A 153 -14.51 -5.72 -15.71
CA THR A 153 -13.21 -6.29 -15.33
C THR A 153 -12.26 -5.20 -14.82
N TYR A 154 -11.65 -5.40 -13.65
CA TYR A 154 -10.74 -4.43 -13.03
C TYR A 154 -9.45 -5.04 -12.46
N HIS A 155 -9.35 -6.37 -12.39
CA HIS A 155 -8.10 -7.05 -12.04
C HIS A 155 -7.19 -7.17 -13.27
N LEU A 156 -5.96 -6.68 -13.15
CA LEU A 156 -4.95 -6.74 -14.23
C LEU A 156 -4.65 -8.19 -14.66
N LEU A 157 -4.76 -9.15 -13.74
CA LEU A 157 -4.63 -10.57 -14.06
C LEU A 157 -5.75 -11.05 -14.98
N GLU A 158 -7.00 -10.63 -14.75
CA GLU A 158 -8.12 -10.97 -15.63
C GLU A 158 -7.93 -10.42 -17.05
N PHE A 159 -7.38 -9.20 -17.18
CA PHE A 159 -7.00 -8.65 -18.50
C PHE A 159 -5.89 -9.46 -19.18
N ARG A 160 -4.88 -9.92 -18.43
CA ARG A 160 -3.80 -10.75 -18.99
C ARG A 160 -4.29 -12.15 -19.41
N LEU A 161 -5.21 -12.73 -18.64
CA LEU A 161 -5.78 -14.05 -18.91
C LEU A 161 -6.75 -14.06 -20.10
N ARG A 162 -7.26 -12.89 -20.53
CA ARG A 162 -8.18 -12.73 -21.68
C ARG A 162 -7.53 -12.91 -23.07
N CYS A 163 -6.44 -13.67 -23.20
CA CYS A 163 -5.78 -13.97 -24.48
C CYS A 163 -5.57 -12.73 -25.38
N HIS A 164 -5.02 -11.65 -24.82
CA HIS A 164 -4.73 -10.40 -25.56
C HIS A 164 -5.95 -9.63 -26.08
N ARG A 165 -7.17 -9.89 -25.60
CA ARG A 165 -8.28 -8.96 -25.89
C ARG A 165 -8.05 -7.63 -25.16
N PRO A 166 -7.98 -6.50 -25.89
CA PRO A 166 -7.83 -5.19 -25.26
C PRO A 166 -9.06 -4.87 -24.40
N PRO A 167 -8.93 -3.98 -23.39
CA PRO A 167 -10.08 -3.50 -22.62
C PRO A 167 -11.13 -2.90 -23.56
N GLU A 168 -12.39 -3.35 -23.45
CA GLU A 168 -13.47 -2.91 -24.33
C GLU A 168 -14.35 -1.86 -23.65
N GLY A 169 -14.47 -0.71 -24.32
CA GLY A 169 -15.29 0.39 -23.84
C GLY A 169 -14.64 1.24 -22.74
N LYS A 170 -15.29 2.37 -22.47
CA LYS A 170 -14.80 3.43 -21.58
C LYS A 170 -14.56 2.98 -20.13
N TYR A 171 -15.34 2.02 -19.63
CA TYR A 171 -15.21 1.54 -18.24
C TYR A 171 -14.05 0.55 -18.06
N GLU A 172 -13.87 -0.40 -18.98
CA GLU A 172 -12.73 -1.32 -18.90
C GLU A 172 -11.40 -0.61 -19.16
N LEU A 173 -11.36 0.35 -20.09
CA LEU A 173 -10.17 1.19 -20.33
C LEU A 173 -9.77 1.97 -19.07
N PHE A 174 -10.76 2.59 -18.40
CA PHE A 174 -10.51 3.29 -17.14
C PHE A 174 -9.99 2.33 -16.06
N ASN A 175 -10.65 1.18 -15.89
CA ASN A 175 -10.27 0.18 -14.89
C ASN A 175 -8.88 -0.40 -15.16
N PHE A 176 -8.52 -0.62 -16.42
CA PHE A 176 -7.19 -1.07 -16.81
C PHE A 176 -6.12 -0.05 -16.45
N SER A 177 -6.32 1.24 -16.79
CA SER A 177 -5.39 2.31 -16.44
C SER A 177 -5.30 2.54 -14.92
N HIS A 178 -6.43 2.47 -14.21
CA HIS A 178 -6.51 2.54 -12.74
C HIS A 178 -5.69 1.41 -12.10
N SER A 179 -5.95 0.17 -12.52
CA SER A 179 -5.24 -1.03 -12.05
C SER A 179 -3.75 -0.96 -12.39
N SER A 180 -3.37 -0.40 -13.55
CA SER A 180 -1.96 -0.21 -13.95
C SER A 180 -1.22 0.77 -13.05
N LEU A 181 -1.84 1.91 -12.72
CA LEU A 181 -1.30 2.86 -11.74
C LEU A 181 -1.18 2.22 -10.36
N ARG A 182 -2.19 1.44 -9.95
CA ARG A 182 -2.21 0.77 -8.65
C ARG A 182 -1.16 -0.34 -8.56
N ASN A 183 -1.08 -1.26 -9.52
CA ASN A 183 -0.16 -2.40 -9.46
C ASN A 183 1.31 -2.02 -9.51
N MET A 184 1.64 -0.93 -10.21
CA MET A 184 2.98 -0.36 -10.17
C MET A 184 3.35 0.16 -8.76
N LEU A 185 2.37 0.41 -7.89
CA LEU A 185 2.56 0.76 -6.48
C LEU A 185 2.53 -0.43 -5.52
N LEU A 186 1.94 -1.54 -5.95
CA LEU A 186 1.63 -2.69 -5.10
C LEU A 186 2.56 -3.88 -5.22
N SER A 187 3.49 -3.88 -6.18
CA SER A 187 4.53 -4.91 -6.26
C SER A 187 5.37 -5.04 -4.98
N VAL A 188 5.42 -3.98 -4.14
CA VAL A 188 6.14 -3.98 -2.86
C VAL A 188 5.35 -4.67 -1.74
N LEU A 189 4.02 -4.69 -1.82
CA LEU A 189 3.13 -5.19 -0.75
C LEU A 189 2.68 -6.63 -0.99
N SER A 190 2.56 -7.06 -2.25
CA SER A 190 2.01 -8.37 -2.60
C SER A 190 3.03 -9.51 -2.57
N GLY A 191 4.33 -9.25 -2.40
CA GLY A 191 5.34 -10.30 -2.18
C GLY A 191 5.41 -11.40 -3.26
N TYR A 192 4.91 -11.12 -4.48
CA TYR A 192 4.96 -11.98 -5.66
C TYR A 192 5.21 -11.13 -6.91
#